data_AF-A0A9E5NMZ3-F1
#
_entry.id   AF-A0A9E5NMZ3-F1
#
_cell.length_a   1.000
_cell.length_b   1.000
_cell.length_c   1.000
_cell.angle_alpha   90.00
_cell.angle_beta   90.00
_cell.angle_gamma   90.00
#
_symmetry.space_group_name_H-M   'P 1'
#
loop_
_entity.id
_entity.type
_entity.pdbx_description
1 polymer ?
#
loop_
_entity_poly.entity_id
_entity_poly.type
_entity_poly.pdbx_seq_one_letter_code
_entity_poly.pdbx_strand_id
1 'polypeptide(L)' 'ERVVCRSGDECVVKVLRDQWFLDYSSDDWKAKVKDHLATMEIYPEEARSWFENVIDWYREW' A
#
# COMPACT_ATOMS: atom_id res chain seq x y z
N GLU A 1 -2.08 -7.43 -16.99
CA GLU A 1 -1.77 -8.87 -17.06
C GLU A 1 -2.82 -9.68 -16.31
N ARG A 2 -2.94 -10.98 -16.60
CA ARG A 2 -3.84 -11.87 -15.85
C ARG A 2 -3.21 -12.21 -14.51
N VAL A 3 -3.96 -12.03 -13.42
CA VAL A 3 -3.51 -12.41 -12.07
C VAL A 3 -3.91 -13.87 -11.85
N VAL A 4 -2.93 -14.70 -11.48
CA VAL A 4 -3.13 -16.13 -11.25
C VAL A 4 -2.98 -16.39 -9.76
N CYS A 5 -3.91 -17.15 -9.19
CA CYS A 5 -3.88 -17.55 -7.79
C CYS A 5 -2.69 -18.50 -7.54
N ARG A 6 -2.26 -18.63 -6.28
CA ARG A 6 -1.26 -19.64 -5.89
C ARG A 6 -1.66 -21.07 -6.29
N SER A 7 -2.96 -21.38 -6.38
CA SER A 7 -3.49 -22.67 -6.83
C SER A 7 -3.42 -22.90 -8.35
N GLY A 8 -3.08 -21.87 -9.15
CA GLY A 8 -3.08 -21.93 -10.61
C GLY A 8 -4.39 -21.50 -11.28
N ASP A 9 -5.41 -21.18 -10.49
CA ASP A 9 -6.71 -20.67 -10.99
C ASP A 9 -6.64 -19.18 -11.36
N GLU A 10 -7.51 -18.74 -12.27
CA GLU A 10 -7.64 -17.32 -12.63
C GLU A 10 -8.26 -16.51 -11.49
N CYS A 11 -7.62 -15.40 -11.09
CA CYS A 11 -8.15 -14.53 -10.03
C CYS A 11 -9.35 -13.72 -10.52
N VAL A 12 -10.42 -13.75 -9.74
CA VAL A 12 -11.64 -12.94 -9.97
C VAL A 12 -11.79 -11.88 -8.88
N VAL A 13 -12.28 -10.70 -9.26
CA VAL A 13 -12.59 -9.63 -8.30
C VAL A 13 -13.98 -9.88 -7.72
N LYS A 14 -14.07 -10.01 -6.39
CA LYS A 14 -15.34 -10.19 -5.66
C LYS A 14 -15.48 -9.13 -4.58
N VAL A 15 -16.64 -8.50 -4.52
CA VAL A 15 -17.01 -7.61 -3.40
C VAL A 15 -17.39 -8.49 -2.21
N LEU A 16 -16.64 -8.37 -1.12
CA LEU A 16 -16.94 -9.04 0.15
C LEU A 16 -17.63 -8.05 1.08
N ARG A 17 -18.66 -8.51 1.79
CA ARG A 17 -19.28 -7.75 2.89
C ARG A 17 -18.64 -8.20 4.19
N ASP A 18 -18.47 -7.27 5.12
CA ASP A 18 -17.96 -7.52 6.48
C ASP A 18 -16.51 -8.02 6.58
N GLN A 19 -15.68 -7.71 5.58
CA GLN A 19 -14.23 -7.91 5.65
C GLN A 19 -13.60 -6.77 6.47
N TRP A 20 -12.67 -7.12 7.36
CA TRP A 20 -11.86 -6.13 8.08
C TRP A 20 -10.81 -5.56 7.13
N PHE A 21 -10.74 -4.24 7.05
CA PHE A 21 -9.76 -3.48 6.29
C PHE A 21 -8.94 -2.59 7.23
N LEU A 22 -7.68 -2.37 6.87
CA LEU A 22 -6.88 -1.30 7.44
C LEU A 22 -7.10 -0.03 6.61
N ASP A 23 -7.56 1.03 7.27
CA ASP A 23 -7.79 2.33 6.63
C ASP A 23 -6.48 3.11 6.48
N TYR A 24 -5.67 2.74 5.49
CA TYR A 24 -4.51 3.53 5.09
C TYR A 24 -4.89 4.76 4.26
N SER A 25 -6.18 5.01 4.02
CA SER A 25 -6.64 6.18 3.28
C SER A 25 -6.65 7.47 4.12
N SER A 26 -6.58 7.34 5.45
CA SER A 26 -6.52 8.46 6.39
C SER A 26 -5.34 9.40 6.12
N ASP A 27 -5.63 10.66 5.78
CA ASP A 27 -4.63 11.69 5.51
C ASP A 27 -3.74 11.97 6.73
N ASP A 28 -4.30 11.96 7.94
CA ASP A 28 -3.56 12.13 9.19
C ASP A 28 -2.54 11.00 9.40
N TRP A 29 -2.89 9.78 9.02
CA TRP A 29 -1.99 8.64 9.12
C TRP A 29 -0.88 8.74 8.06
N LYS A 30 -1.23 9.06 6.81
CA LYS A 30 -0.24 9.28 5.75
C LYS A 30 0.76 10.37 6.11
N ALA A 31 0.31 11.48 6.71
CA ALA A 31 1.18 12.55 7.17
C ALA A 31 2.20 12.04 8.21
N LYS A 32 1.74 11.33 9.24
CA LYS A 32 2.63 10.76 10.28
C LYS A 32 3.66 9.80 9.68
N VAL A 33 3.26 8.96 8.73
CA VAL A 33 4.18 8.01 8.08
C VAL A 33 5.22 8.76 7.24
N LYS A 34 4.83 9.83 6.54
CA LYS A 34 5.77 10.68 5.78
C LYS A 34 6.76 11.40 6.69
N ASP A 35 6.32 11.90 7.83
CA ASP A 35 7.20 12.53 8.82
C ASP A 35 8.25 11.53 9.34
N HIS A 36 7.83 10.29 9.61
CA HIS A 36 8.76 9.23 9.98
C HIS A 36 9.71 8.88 8.84
N LEU A 37 9.20 8.77 7.61
CA LEU A 37 10.00 8.49 6.42
C LEU A 37 11.11 9.54 6.23
N ALA A 38 10.81 10.82 6.47
CA ALA A 38 11.78 11.91 6.36
C ALA A 38 12.99 11.76 7.30
N THR A 39 12.81 11.08 8.44
CA THR A 39 13.89 10.85 9.43
C THR A 39 14.69 9.57 9.18
N MET A 40 14.22 8.66 8.33
CA MET A 40 14.87 7.38 8.06
C MET A 40 15.97 7.51 7.01
N GLU A 41 17.05 6.76 7.17
CA GLU A 41 18.06 6.59 6.11
C GLU A 41 17.67 5.41 5.22
N ILE A 42 17.45 5.69 3.92
CA ILE A 42 17.03 4.70 2.92
C ILE A 42 18.14 4.56 1.89
N TYR A 43 18.52 3.32 1.61
CA TYR A 43 19.53 2.99 0.62
C TYR A 43 18.95 2.04 -0.43
N PRO A 44 19.06 2.34 -1.74
CA PRO A 44 19.62 3.56 -2.30
C PRO A 44 18.64 4.75 -2.18
N GLU A 45 19.14 5.99 -2.26
CA GLU A 45 18.33 7.20 -1.96
C GLU A 45 17.12 7.35 -2.89
N GLU A 46 17.25 6.89 -4.14
CA GLU A 46 16.18 6.89 -5.14
C GLU A 46 14.96 6.08 -4.70
N ALA A 47 15.16 5.05 -3.86
CA ALA A 47 14.08 4.23 -3.33
C ALA A 47 13.13 5.02 -2.41
N ARG A 48 13.58 6.15 -1.83
CA ARG A 48 12.72 7.03 -1.02
C ARG A 48 11.50 7.50 -1.80
N SER A 49 11.70 7.95 -3.04
CA SER A 49 10.61 8.41 -3.90
C SER A 49 9.59 7.30 -4.18
N TRP A 50 10.05 6.04 -4.25
CA TRP A 50 9.17 4.89 -4.41
C TRP A 50 8.32 4.66 -3.16
N PHE A 51 8.88 4.76 -1.96
CA PHE A 51 8.11 4.68 -0.71
C PHE A 51 7.06 5.76 -0.60
N GLU A 52 7.38 7.01 -0.94
CA GLU A 52 6.42 8.12 -0.94
C GLU A 52 5.24 7.84 -1.87
N ASN A 53 5.52 7.39 -3.09
CA ASN A 53 4.49 7.02 -4.07
C ASN A 53 3.61 5.87 -3.57
N VAL A 54 4.20 4.87 -2.92
CA VAL A 54 3.48 3.72 -2.35
C VAL A 54 2.56 4.16 -1.20
N ILE A 55 3.04 5.02 -0.29
CA ILE A 55 2.23 5.58 0.81
C ILE A 55 1.03 6.36 0.27
N ASP A 56 1.23 7.16 -0.79
CA ASP A 56 0.16 7.92 -1.40
C ASP A 56 -0.86 7.05 -2.12
N TRP A 57 -0.41 5.95 -2.72
CA TRP A 57 -1.27 5.01 -3.43
C TRP A 57 -2.16 4.15 -2.51
N TYR A 58 -1.71 3.84 -1.29
CA TYR A 58 -2.49 3.04 -0.34
C TYR A 58 -3.83 3.69 0.01
N ARG A 59 -4.88 2.87 0.04
CA ARG A 59 -6.24 3.24 0.44
C ARG A 59 -6.73 2.24 1.50
N GLU A 60 -7.84 1.56 1.27
CA GLU A 60 -8.31 0.49 2.13
C GLU A 60 -7.69 -0.83 1.66
N TRP A 61 -7.02 -1.54 2.57
CA TRP A 61 -6.38 -2.83 2.29
C TRP A 61 -6.86 -3.92 3.24
#